data_AF-A0A6N8V3C6-F1
#
_entry.id   AF-A0A6N8V3C6-F1
#
_cell.length_a   1.000
_cell.length_b   1.000
_cell.length_c   1.000
_cell.angle_alpha   90.00
_cell.angle_beta   90.00
_cell.angle_gamma   90.00
#
_symmetry.space_group_name_H-M   'P 1'
#
loop_
_entity.id
_entity.type
_entity.pdbx_description
1 polymer ?
#
loop_
_entity_poly.entity_id
_entity_poly.type
_entity_poly.pdbx_seq_one_letter_code
_entity_poly.pdbx_strand_id
1 'polypeptide(L)' 'MEFKPSLESFLDSAEPGVRVPVWCELLFDSDTAVTAYHKLRDGPFGFLLESVVGGEQWARYSFLG' A
#
# COMPACT_ATOMS: atom_id res chain seq x y z
N MET A 1 6.49 0.19 13.93
CA MET A 1 5.72 -0.48 12.87
C MET A 1 5.80 -1.97 13.12
N GLU A 2 4.66 -2.64 13.21
CA GLU A 2 4.61 -4.10 13.28
C GLU A 2 4.43 -4.62 11.85
N PHE A 3 5.40 -5.39 11.35
CA PHE A 3 5.37 -5.96 10.02
C PHE A 3 4.72 -7.35 10.04
N LYS A 4 3.90 -7.61 9.03
CA LYS A 4 3.21 -8.89 8.81
C LYS A 4 3.54 -9.40 7.40
N PRO A 5 3.85 -10.69 7.24
CA PRO A 5 4.10 -11.67 8.31
C PRO A 5 5.37 -11.35 9.13
N SER A 6 5.55 -12.04 10.27
CA SER A 6 6.84 -12.04 10.97
C SER A 6 7.92 -12.65 10.08
N LEU A 7 9.20 -12.42 10.39
CA LEU A 7 10.30 -13.01 9.63
C LEU A 7 10.21 -14.55 9.58
N GLU A 8 9.92 -15.18 10.70
CA GLU A 8 9.74 -16.63 10.80
C GLU A 8 8.61 -17.11 9.85
N SER A 9 7.42 -16.51 9.94
CA SER A 9 6.29 -16.86 9.08
C SER A 9 6.52 -16.55 7.60
N PHE A 10 7.32 -15.53 7.29
CA PHE A 10 7.75 -15.25 5.92
C PHE A 10 8.62 -16.39 5.38
N LEU A 11 9.63 -16.81 6.14
CA LEU A 11 10.56 -17.86 5.74
C LEU A 11 9.85 -19.20 5.54
N ASP A 12 8.88 -19.52 6.40
CA ASP A 12 8.06 -20.73 6.28
C ASP A 12 7.17 -20.74 5.02
N SER A 13 6.83 -19.55 4.49
CA SER A 13 5.96 -19.41 3.31
C SER A 13 6.72 -19.14 2.02
N ALA A 14 8.05 -18.97 2.08
CA ALA A 14 8.90 -18.50 0.98
C ALA A 14 9.33 -19.62 0.02
N GLU A 15 8.35 -20.34 -0.53
CA GLU A 15 8.58 -21.39 -1.52
C GLU A 15 8.89 -20.83 -2.92
N PRO A 16 9.66 -21.56 -3.76
CA PRO A 16 9.96 -21.12 -5.13
C PRO A 16 8.71 -20.79 -5.94
N GLY A 17 8.64 -19.57 -6.44
CA GLY A 17 7.52 -19.07 -7.25
C GLY A 17 6.38 -18.42 -6.45
N VAL A 18 6.40 -18.47 -5.12
CA VAL A 18 5.43 -17.78 -4.26
C VAL A 18 5.86 -16.34 -4.03
N ARG A 19 4.89 -15.41 -4.05
CA ARG A 19 5.10 -14.00 -3.69
C ARG A 19 4.39 -13.72 -2.37
N VAL A 20 5.17 -13.49 -1.32
CA VAL A 20 4.63 -13.21 0.02
C VAL A 20 4.70 -11.70 0.26
N PRO A 21 3.57 -10.99 0.39
CA PRO A 21 3.58 -9.56 0.68
C PRO A 21 3.98 -9.32 2.14
N VAL A 22 4.95 -8.44 2.35
CA VAL A 22 5.28 -7.90 3.68
C VAL A 22 4.66 -6.52 3.80
N TRP A 23 3.84 -6.32 4.82
CA TRP A 23 3.06 -5.09 5.00
C TRP A 23 3.02 -4.66 6.47
N CYS A 24 2.66 -3.41 6.69
CA CYS A 24 2.32 -2.90 8.02
C CYS A 24 1.17 -1.91 7.90
N GLU A 25 0.46 -1.71 8.99
CA GLU A 25 -0.56 -0.66 9.12
C GLU A 25 0.03 0.56 9.80
N LEU A 26 -0.31 1.73 9.27
CA LEU A 26 0.14 3.03 9.75
C LEU A 26 -1.06 3.92 10.04
N LEU A 27 -0.91 4.80 11.03
CA LEU A 27 -1.86 5.89 11.20
C LEU A 27 -1.70 6.88 10.04
N PHE A 28 -2.81 7.19 9.40
CA PHE A 28 -2.84 7.95 8.15
C PHE A 28 -3.92 9.05 8.22
N ASP A 29 -4.02 9.71 9.37
CA ASP A 29 -5.01 10.75 9.67
C ASP A 29 -4.60 12.14 9.16
N SER A 30 -3.29 12.37 9.03
CA SER A 30 -2.69 13.65 8.64
C SER A 30 -2.41 13.79 7.15
N ASP A 31 -2.72 12.76 6.35
CA ASP A 31 -2.43 12.72 4.93
C ASP A 31 -3.68 12.35 4.10
N THR A 32 -3.68 12.78 2.85
CA THR A 32 -4.59 12.30 1.80
C THR A 32 -3.82 11.38 0.85
N ALA A 33 -4.52 10.66 -0.02
CA ALA A 33 -3.86 9.79 -1.00
C ALA A 33 -2.88 10.57 -1.90
N VAL A 34 -3.23 11.81 -2.26
CA VAL A 34 -2.37 12.71 -3.05
C VAL A 34 -1.11 13.13 -2.27
N THR A 35 -1.23 13.49 -0.99
CA THR A 35 -0.05 13.88 -0.20
C THR A 35 0.86 12.68 0.09
N ALA A 36 0.30 11.49 0.33
CA ALA A 36 1.08 10.26 0.42
C ALA A 36 1.82 9.95 -0.88
N TYR A 37 1.14 10.00 -2.02
CA TYR A 37 1.78 9.78 -3.32
C TYR A 37 2.95 10.74 -3.51
N HIS A 38 2.77 12.02 -3.16
CA HIS A 38 3.86 12.99 -3.28
C HIS A 38 5.06 12.68 -2.37
N LYS A 39 4.82 12.16 -1.16
CA LYS A 39 5.86 11.76 -0.20
C LYS A 39 6.56 10.45 -0.54
N LEU A 40 5.85 9.51 -1.15
CA LEU A 40 6.31 8.11 -1.33
C LEU A 40 6.79 7.80 -2.75
N ARG A 41 6.34 8.55 -3.76
CA ARG A 41 6.77 8.30 -5.14
C ARG A 41 8.30 8.36 -5.24
N ASP A 42 8.87 7.37 -5.89
CA ASP A 42 10.29 7.33 -6.19
C ASP A 42 10.51 6.88 -7.64
N GLY A 43 11.44 7.54 -8.33
CA GLY A 43 11.70 7.30 -9.75
C GLY A 43 10.55 7.70 -10.70
N PRO A 44 10.67 7.32 -11.99
CA PRO A 44 9.81 7.83 -13.05
C PRO A 44 8.47 7.08 -13.24
N PHE A 45 8.24 5.98 -12.51
CA PHE A 45 7.11 5.06 -12.75
C PHE A 45 6.03 5.11 -11.66
N GLY A 46 5.96 6.21 -10.90
CA GLY A 46 4.96 6.37 -9.86
C GLY A 46 3.54 6.48 -10.40
N PHE A 47 2.56 5.94 -9.65
CA PHE A 47 1.14 6.05 -9.93
C PHE A 47 0.30 6.31 -8.69
N LEU A 48 -0.85 6.93 -8.89
CA LEU A 48 -1.93 7.07 -7.91
C LEU A 48 -3.24 6.68 -8.60
N LEU A 49 -3.92 5.67 -8.05
CA LEU A 49 -5.21 5.18 -8.53
C LEU A 49 -6.26 5.45 -7.45
N GLU A 50 -7.17 6.37 -7.76
CA GLU A 50 -8.34 6.68 -6.93
C GLU A 50 -9.62 6.27 -7.67
N SER A 51 -10.66 5.92 -6.93
CA SER A 51 -11.96 5.55 -7.48
C SER A 51 -13.05 6.43 -6.87
N VAL A 52 -14.01 6.82 -7.70
CA VAL A 52 -15.18 7.60 -7.31
C VAL A 52 -16.43 6.79 -7.64
N VAL A 53 -17.23 6.52 -6.61
CA VAL A 53 -18.50 5.81 -6.71
C VAL A 53 -19.59 6.83 -7.00
N GLY A 54 -20.30 6.66 -8.13
CA GLY A 54 -21.43 7.50 -8.52
C GLY A 54 -21.06 8.96 -8.84
N GLY A 55 -19.77 9.29 -8.97
CA GLY A 55 -19.28 10.64 -9.27
C GLY A 55 -19.13 11.57 -8.06
N GLU A 56 -19.51 11.14 -6.86
CA GLU A 56 -19.56 12.02 -5.68
C GLU A 56 -18.83 11.47 -4.46
N GLN A 57 -18.79 10.14 -4.28
CA GLN A 57 -18.20 9.52 -3.10
C GLN A 57 -16.89 8.83 -3.45
N TRP A 58 -15.79 9.20 -2.79
CA TRP A 58 -14.54 8.45 -2.89
C TRP A 58 -14.73 7.02 -2.39
N ALA A 59 -14.18 6.07 -3.15
CA ALA A 59 -14.12 4.68 -2.74
C ALA A 59 -13.26 4.52 -1.47
N ARG A 60 -13.44 3.40 -0.77
CA ARG A 60 -12.76 3.12 0.50
C ARG A 60 -11.23 3.03 0.37
N TYR A 61 -10.71 2.71 -0.82
CA TYR A 61 -9.29 2.45 -1.03
C TYR A 61 -8.74 3.30 -2.18
N SER A 62 -7.51 3.78 -1.99
CA SER A 62 -6.65 4.33 -3.02
C SER A 62 -5.38 3.49 -3.09
N PHE A 63 -4.81 3.32 -4.28
CA PHE A 63 -3.57 2.58 -4.48
C PHE A 63 -2.49 3.51 -5.01
N LEU A 64 -1.30 3.45 -4.45
CA LEU A 64 -0.13 4.20 -4.88
C LEU A 64 1.07 3.27 -5.02
N GLY A 65 1.98 3.61 -5.92
CA GLY A 65 3.22 2.88 -6.19
C GLY A 65 4.15 3.68 -7.08
#